data_AF-A0A2W0C4G0-F1
#
_entry.id   AF-A0A2W0C4G0-F1
#
_cell.length_a   1.000
_cell.length_b   1.000
_cell.length_c   1.000
_cell.angle_alpha   90.00
_cell.angle_beta   90.00
_cell.angle_gamma   90.00
#
_symmetry.space_group_name_H-M   'P 1'
#
loop_
_entity.id
_entity.type
_entity.pdbx_description
1 polymer ?
#
loop_
_entity_poly.entity_id
_entity_poly.type
_entity_poly.pdbx_seq_one_letter_code
_entity_poly.pdbx_strand_id
1 'polypeptide(L)' 'MSAFREAVEQNHIIQCVVNEFTCRVLWSEGRPCLEYQHEEDLKHITAYVEANFGVELLDVFFTTVESLPA' A
#
# COMPACT_ATOMS: atom_id res chain seq x y z
N MET A 1 22.22 -0.77 1.28
CA MET A 1 21.46 -1.65 2.18
C MET A 1 21.07 -2.89 1.38
N SER A 2 20.71 -4.05 1.98
CA SER A 2 20.42 -5.26 1.19
C SER A 2 18.96 -5.25 0.71
N ALA A 3 18.73 -5.56 -0.57
CA ALA A 3 17.40 -5.59 -1.19
C ALA A 3 16.40 -6.51 -0.45
N PHE A 4 16.91 -7.53 0.25
CA PHE A 4 16.08 -8.42 1.07
C PHE A 4 15.45 -7.69 2.26
N ARG A 5 16.17 -6.78 2.91
CA ARG A 5 15.65 -6.04 4.06
C ARG A 5 14.56 -5.05 3.63
N GLU A 6 14.78 -4.35 2.52
CA GLU A 6 13.79 -3.45 1.93
C GLU A 6 12.51 -4.20 1.54
N ALA A 7 12.64 -5.39 0.95
CA ALA A 7 11.50 -6.25 0.63
C ALA A 7 10.75 -6.74 1.88
N VAL A 8 11.45 -7.07 2.98
CA VAL A 8 10.81 -7.46 4.24
C VAL A 8 10.06 -6.29 4.87
N GLU A 9 10.64 -5.09 4.87
CA GLU A 9 10.02 -3.87 5.39
C GLU A 9 8.78 -3.49 4.55
N GLN A 10 8.87 -3.53 3.21
CA GLN A 10 7.72 -3.30 2.32
C GLN A 10 6.58 -4.29 2.59
N ASN A 11 6.88 -5.60 2.67
CA ASN A 11 5.86 -6.61 2.95
C ASN A 11 5.20 -6.42 4.32
N HIS A 12 5.95 -5.96 5.32
CA HIS A 12 5.40 -5.65 6.63
C HIS A 12 4.41 -4.48 6.57
N ILE A 13 4.76 -3.38 5.89
CA ILE A 13 3.87 -2.22 5.74
C ILE A 13 2.60 -2.61 4.98
N ILE A 14 2.73 -3.39 3.89
CA ILE A 14 1.58 -3.89 3.12
C ILE A 14 0.63 -4.68 4.01
N GLN A 15 1.17 -5.57 4.86
CA GLN A 15 0.34 -6.37 5.76
C GLN A 15 -0.39 -5.49 6.78
N CYS A 16 0.25 -4.44 7.31
CA CYS A 16 -0.38 -3.48 8.21
C CYS A 16 -1.53 -2.73 7.52
N VAL A 17 -1.31 -2.24 6.29
CA VAL A 17 -2.33 -1.53 5.51
C VAL A 17 -3.56 -2.42 5.25
N VAL A 18 -3.35 -3.66 4.80
CA VAL A 18 -4.46 -4.59 4.49
C VAL A 18 -5.22 -5.04 5.74
N ASN A 19 -4.58 -5.01 6.91
CA ASN A 19 -5.25 -5.33 8.17
C ASN A 19 -6.09 -4.16 8.72
N GLU A 20 -5.67 -2.93 8.45
CA GLU A 20 -6.31 -1.72 8.98
C GLU A 20 -7.43 -1.19 8.06
N PHE A 21 -7.28 -1.35 6.75
CA PHE A 21 -8.18 -0.75 5.75
C PHE A 21 -8.90 -1.77 4.89
N THR A 22 -10.11 -1.42 4.44
CA THR A 22 -10.85 -2.21 3.44
C THR A 22 -10.27 -1.95 2.05
N CYS A 23 -9.12 -2.57 1.76
CA CYS A 23 -8.41 -2.46 0.50
C CYS A 23 -7.89 -3.82 0.01
N ARG A 24 -7.41 -3.89 -1.23
CA ARG A 24 -6.76 -5.09 -1.76
C ARG A 24 -5.40 -4.75 -2.33
N VAL A 25 -4.55 -5.76 -2.47
CA VAL A 25 -3.24 -5.63 -3.12
C VAL A 25 -3.27 -6.43 -4.41
N LEU A 26 -3.16 -5.73 -5.52
CA LEU A 26 -2.95 -6.31 -6.83
C LEU A 26 -1.44 -6.41 -7.10
N TRP A 27 -1.05 -7.29 -8.02
CA TRP A 27 0.36 -7.45 -8.39
C TRP A 27 0.52 -7.21 -9.89
N SER A 28 1.42 -6.29 -10.23
CA SER A 28 1.78 -5.99 -11.61
C SER A 28 3.30 -6.06 -11.76
N GLU A 29 3.79 -6.97 -12.61
CA GLU A 29 5.23 -7.18 -12.85
C GLU A 29 6.03 -7.45 -11.55
N GLY A 30 5.41 -8.12 -10.57
CA GLY A 30 6.04 -8.39 -9.28
C GLY A 30 6.07 -7.19 -8.32
N ARG A 31 5.38 -6.10 -8.64
CA ARG A 31 5.23 -4.93 -7.77
C ARG A 31 3.82 -4.84 -7.20
N PRO A 32 3.68 -4.47 -5.92
CA PRO A 32 2.39 -4.34 -5.27
C PRO A 32 1.67 -3.06 -5.70
N CYS A 33 0.38 -3.16 -6.03
CA CYS A 33 -0.49 -2.04 -6.34
C CYS A 33 -1.64 -2.01 -5.33
N LEU A 34 -1.91 -0.85 -4.74
CA LEU A 34 -3.02 -0.70 -3.80
C LEU A 34 -4.32 -0.51 -4.57
N GLU A 35 -5.31 -1.36 -4.32
CA GLU A 35 -6.66 -1.17 -4.80
C GLU A 35 -7.57 -0.68 -3.66
N TYR A 36 -8.26 0.45 -3.88
CA TYR A 36 -9.13 1.09 -2.89
C TYR A 36 -10.55 1.29 -3.44
N GLN A 37 -11.54 1.42 -2.57
CA GLN A 37 -12.94 1.59 -2.97
C GLN A 37 -13.37 3.06 -3.07
N HIS A 38 -12.92 3.90 -2.13
CA HIS A 38 -13.27 5.31 -2.10
C HIS A 38 -12.03 6.20 -1.96
N GLU A 39 -12.05 7.40 -2.54
CA GLU A 39 -10.94 8.37 -2.45
C GLU A 39 -10.60 8.75 -0.99
N GLU A 40 -11.59 8.73 -0.09
CA GLU A 40 -11.38 8.95 1.34
C GLU A 40 -10.51 7.86 1.98
N ASP A 41 -10.69 6.59 1.56
CA ASP A 41 -9.84 5.48 2.02
C ASP A 41 -8.40 5.71 1.60
N LEU A 42 -8.18 6.14 0.35
CA LEU A 42 -6.84 6.43 -0.16
C LEU A 42 -6.15 7.52 0.67
N LYS A 43 -6.87 8.59 1.05
CA LYS A 43 -6.34 9.66 1.91
C LYS A 43 -5.97 9.13 3.30
N HIS A 44 -6.81 8.31 3.90
CA HIS A 44 -6.53 7.73 5.21
C HIS A 44 -5.36 6.74 5.18
N ILE A 45 -5.28 5.90 4.15
CA ILE A 45 -4.16 4.96 3.95
C ILE A 45 -2.85 5.73 3.76
N THR A 46 -2.86 6.79 2.94
CA THR A 46 -1.68 7.64 2.71
C THR A 46 -1.18 8.24 4.03
N ALA A 47 -2.08 8.88 4.79
CA ALA A 47 -1.73 9.47 6.07
C ALA A 47 -1.25 8.44 7.11
N TYR A 48 -1.86 7.24 7.11
CA TYR A 48 -1.44 6.15 7.99
C TYR A 48 -0.02 5.68 7.67
N VAL A 49 0.31 5.48 6.40
CA VAL A 49 1.65 5.02 6.00
C VAL A 49 2.72 6.04 6.38
N GLU A 50 2.47 7.32 6.07
CA GLU A 50 3.38 8.41 6.41
C GLU A 50 3.57 8.53 7.93
N ALA A 51 2.49 8.52 8.71
CA ALA A 51 2.55 8.73 10.16
C ALA A 51 3.19 7.57 10.93
N ASN A 52 3.00 6.32 10.47
CA ASN A 52 3.46 5.14 11.20
C ASN A 52 4.83 4.63 10.73
N PHE A 53 5.19 4.85 9.46
CA PHE A 53 6.42 4.31 8.88
C PHE A 53 7.36 5.37 8.32
N GLY A 54 6.91 6.62 8.17
CA GLY A 54 7.75 7.72 7.70
C GLY A 54 8.18 7.59 6.23
N VAL A 55 7.42 6.85 5.43
CA VAL A 55 7.65 6.64 4.00
C VAL A 55 6.43 7.10 3.21
N GLU A 56 6.60 7.41 1.92
CA GLU A 56 5.48 7.76 1.07
C GLU A 56 4.70 6.51 0.65
N LEU A 57 3.42 6.66 0.35
CA LEU A 57 2.59 5.54 -0.10
C LEU A 57 3.17 4.87 -1.36
N LEU A 58 3.78 5.66 -2.26
CA LEU A 58 4.35 5.17 -3.51
C LEU A 58 5.75 4.54 -3.36
N ASP A 59 6.38 4.69 -2.19
CA ASP A 59 7.57 3.89 -1.83
C ASP A 59 7.16 2.46 -1.47
N VAL A 60 5.93 2.27 -0.99
CA VAL A 60 5.38 0.98 -0.58
C VAL A 60 4.66 0.30 -1.75
N PHE A 61 3.83 1.04 -2.48
CA PHE A 61 3.04 0.54 -3.60
C PHE A 61 3.48 1.18 -4.90
N PHE A 62 3.61 0.39 -5.97
CA PHE A 62 3.96 0.91 -7.28
C PHE A 62 2.93 1.92 -7.83
N THR A 63 1.64 1.67 -7.57
CA THR A 63 0.55 2.58 -7.93
C THR A 63 -0.68 2.30 -7.09
N THR A 64 -1.67 3.18 -7.22
CA THR A 64 -2.99 3.04 -6.60
C THR A 64 -4.06 2.97 -7.67
N VAL A 65 -5.08 2.15 -7.46
CA VAL A 65 -6.15 1.88 -8.43
C VAL A 65 -7.49 1.94 -7.71
N GLU A 66 -8.40 2.76 -8.20
CA GLU A 66 -9.79 2.74 -7.72
C GLU A 66 -10.50 1.48 -8.23
N SER A 67 -11.19 0.78 -7.34
CA SER A 67 -11.93 -0.42 -7.67
C SER A 67 -13.15 -0.06 -8.52
N LEU A 68 -13.38 -0.82 -9.60
CA LEU A 68 -14.55 -0.61 -10.43
C LEU A 68 -15.82 -1.13 -9.72
N PRO A 69 -16.96 -0.42 -9.85
CA PRO A 69 -18.25 -0.97 -9.46
C PRO A 69 -18.51 -2.29 -10.23
N ALA A 70 -19.11 -3.26 -9.53
CA ALA A 70 -19.54 -4.52 -10.13
C ALA A 70 -20.72 -4.32 -11.10
#